data_AF-A0A974CUB4-F1
#
_entry.id   AF-A0A974CUB4-F1
#
_cell.length_a   1.000
_cell.length_b   1.000
_cell.length_c   1.000
_cell.angle_alpha   90.00
_cell.angle_beta   90.00
_cell.angle_gamma   90.00
#
_symmetry.space_group_name_H-M   'P 1'
#
loop_
_entity.id
_entity.type
_entity.pdbx_description
1 polymer ?
#
loop_
_entity_poly.entity_id
_entity_poly.type
_entity_poly.pdbx_seq_one_letter_code
_entity_poly.pdbx_strand_id
1 'polypeptide(L)' 'MSGMEESTSSQEKFLGEMEKVQGKAKGEIPEDLVLIYKGILYPSFMCSEETFHALECFEAREDDLLVVTYPKCGKCVKGQ' A
#
# COMPACT_ATOMS: atom_id res chain seq x y z
N MET A 1 0.08 30.81 -11.16
CA MET A 1 0.67 29.57 -10.59
C MET A 1 -0.37 28.94 -9.70
N SER A 2 -1.22 28.09 -10.27
CA SER A 2 -2.39 27.51 -9.61
C SER A 2 -2.47 26.06 -10.02
N GLY A 3 -2.11 25.14 -9.13
CA GLY A 3 -2.11 23.71 -9.43
C GLY A 3 -1.48 22.84 -8.35
N MET A 4 -1.70 23.14 -7.06
CA MET A 4 -1.12 22.35 -5.96
C MET A 4 -2.11 22.05 -4.81
N GLU A 5 -3.43 22.15 -5.05
CA GLU A 5 -4.44 22.05 -3.97
C GLU A 5 -5.26 20.76 -3.98
N GLU A 6 -5.11 19.89 -4.98
CA GLU A 6 -5.94 18.67 -5.11
C GLU A 6 -5.33 17.38 -4.54
N SER A 7 -4.03 17.36 -4.23
CA SER A 7 -3.29 16.13 -3.90
C SER A 7 -3.29 15.72 -2.43
N THR A 8 -3.69 16.59 -1.50
CA THR A 8 -3.64 16.33 -0.04
C THR A 8 -4.87 15.54 0.46
N SER A 9 -6.06 15.81 -0.09
CA SER A 9 -7.32 15.19 0.32
C SER A 9 -7.32 13.66 0.16
N SER A 10 -6.75 13.16 -0.93
CA SER A 10 -6.69 11.72 -1.22
C SER A 10 -5.70 11.00 -0.30
N GLN A 11 -4.62 11.67 0.10
CA GLN A 11 -3.66 11.10 1.06
C GLN A 11 -4.28 10.99 2.46
N GLU A 12 -4.96 12.03 2.95
CA GLU A 12 -5.60 11.98 4.27
C GLU A 12 -6.65 10.88 4.38
N LYS A 13 -7.46 10.69 3.33
CA LYS A 13 -8.43 9.59 3.23
C LYS A 13 -7.75 8.22 3.29
N PHE A 14 -6.66 8.05 2.54
CA PHE A 14 -5.88 6.82 2.53
C PHE A 14 -5.27 6.53 3.91
N LEU A 15 -4.65 7.52 4.56
CA LEU A 15 -4.12 7.36 5.91
C LEU A 15 -5.21 7.00 6.93
N GLY A 16 -6.38 7.63 6.85
CA GLY A 16 -7.52 7.33 7.72
C GLY A 16 -8.03 5.90 7.54
N GLU A 17 -8.14 5.42 6.30
CA GLU A 17 -8.51 4.03 6.03
C GLU A 17 -7.43 3.05 6.52
N MET A 18 -6.13 3.38 6.34
CA MET A 18 -5.04 2.56 6.88
C MET A 18 -5.07 2.46 8.41
N GLU A 19 -5.34 3.57 9.11
CA GLU A 19 -5.45 3.59 10.57
C GLU A 19 -6.62 2.71 11.04
N LYS A 20 -7.76 2.80 10.36
CA LYS A 20 -8.94 1.98 10.62
C LYS A 20 -8.68 0.49 10.41
N VAL A 21 -7.96 0.12 9.34
CA VAL A 21 -7.61 -1.28 9.07
C VAL A 21 -6.57 -1.78 10.09
N GLN A 22 -5.58 -0.96 10.46
CA GLN A 22 -4.63 -1.30 11.52
C GLN A 22 -5.32 -1.51 12.88
N GLY A 23 -6.35 -0.71 13.19
CA GLY A 23 -7.15 -0.86 14.39
C GLY A 23 -7.86 -2.22 14.46
N LYS A 24 -8.38 -2.70 13.32
CA LYS A 24 -9.02 -4.02 13.20
C LYS A 24 -8.02 -5.17 13.33
N ALA A 25 -6.87 -5.05 12.66
CA ALA A 25 -5.81 -6.06 12.70
C ALA A 25 -5.24 -6.29 14.11
N LYS A 26 -5.30 -5.29 15.00
CA LYS A 26 -4.80 -5.43 16.38
C LYS A 26 -5.58 -6.45 17.22
N GLY A 27 -6.80 -6.83 16.79
CA GLY A 27 -7.64 -7.82 17.47
C GLY A 27 -7.61 -9.22 16.86
N GLU A 28 -6.89 -9.42 15.76
CA GLU A 28 -6.86 -10.68 15.00
C GLU A 28 -5.58 -11.48 15.29
N ILE A 29 -5.61 -12.77 14.94
CA ILE A 29 -4.49 -13.70 15.13
C ILE A 29 -3.42 -13.38 14.07
N PRO A 30 -2.12 -13.31 14.43
CA PRO A 30 -1.06 -12.93 13.48
C PRO A 30 -0.99 -13.81 12.22
N GLU A 31 -1.38 -15.07 12.33
CA GLU A 31 -1.40 -16.04 11.24
C GLU A 31 -2.46 -15.72 10.18
N ASP A 32 -3.59 -15.12 10.56
CA ASP A 32 -4.67 -14.74 9.64
C ASP A 32 -4.40 -13.39 8.96
N LEU A 33 -3.43 -12.63 9.48
CA LEU A 33 -3.01 -11.31 8.96
C LEU A 33 -2.00 -11.40 7.82
N VAL A 34 -1.58 -12.62 7.45
CA VAL A 34 -0.57 -12.85 6.42
C VAL A 34 -1.12 -13.73 5.29
N LEU A 35 -0.85 -13.30 4.07
CA LEU A 35 -1.08 -14.04 2.84
C LEU A 35 0.27 -14.50 2.28
N ILE A 36 0.39 -15.78 1.91
CA ILE A 36 1.60 -16.30 1.26
C ILE A 36 1.36 -16.29 -0.25
N TYR A 37 2.08 -15.43 -0.97
CA TYR A 37 2.05 -15.41 -2.43
C TYR A 37 3.44 -15.68 -2.98
N LYS A 38 3.58 -16.73 -3.82
CA LYS A 38 4.86 -17.21 -4.37
C LYS A 38 5.97 -17.42 -3.30
N GLY A 39 5.57 -17.80 -2.08
CA GLY A 39 6.48 -18.02 -0.95
C GLY A 39 6.88 -16.76 -0.17
N ILE A 40 6.35 -15.58 -0.51
CA ILE A 40 6.57 -14.32 0.19
C ILE A 40 5.34 -13.98 1.05
N LEU A 41 5.57 -13.49 2.26
CA LEU A 41 4.53 -13.05 3.19
C LEU A 41 4.09 -11.62 2.86
N TYR A 42 2.81 -11.45 2.55
CA TYR A 42 2.16 -10.17 2.34
C TYR A 42 1.09 -9.92 3.40
N PRO A 43 0.79 -8.67 3.76
CA PRO A 43 -0.30 -8.37 4.69
C PRO A 43 -1.66 -8.67 4.04
N SER A 44 -2.44 -9.59 4.61
CA SER A 44 -3.72 -10.05 4.04
C SER A 44 -4.77 -8.93 3.95
N PHE A 45 -4.67 -7.92 4.82
CA PHE A 45 -5.59 -6.80 4.85
C PHE A 45 -5.37 -5.75 3.74
N MET A 46 -4.23 -5.77 3.05
CA MET A 46 -3.91 -4.86 1.93
C MET A 46 -3.75 -5.58 0.60
N CYS A 47 -3.34 -6.84 0.63
CA CYS A 47 -2.99 -7.59 -0.56
C CYS A 47 -3.89 -8.82 -0.67
N SER A 48 -4.48 -9.03 -1.85
CA SER A 48 -5.27 -10.21 -2.18
C SER A 48 -4.62 -10.98 -3.33
N GLU A 49 -4.88 -12.29 -3.44
CA GLU A 49 -4.35 -13.12 -4.53
C GLU A 49 -4.86 -12.64 -5.90
N GLU A 50 -6.11 -12.20 -5.99
CA GLU A 50 -6.70 -11.68 -7.23
C GLU A 50 -5.96 -10.43 -7.70
N THR A 51 -5.56 -9.57 -6.76
CA THR A 51 -4.80 -8.36 -7.08
C THR A 51 -3.42 -8.73 -7.62
N PHE A 52 -2.75 -9.72 -7.02
CA PHE A 52 -1.46 -10.20 -7.54
C PHE A 52 -1.58 -10.86 -8.91
N HIS A 53 -2.65 -11.62 -9.15
CA HIS A 53 -2.88 -12.20 -10.46
C HIS A 53 -3.15 -11.13 -11.52
N ALA A 54 -3.92 -10.09 -11.18
CA ALA A 54 -4.10 -8.94 -12.06
C ALA A 54 -2.77 -8.21 -12.35
N LEU A 55 -1.87 -8.12 -11.37
CA LEU A 55 -0.52 -7.57 -11.54
C LEU A 55 0.36 -8.41 -12.47
N GLU A 56 0.17 -9.73 -12.57
CA GLU A 56 0.91 -10.56 -13.53
C GLU A 56 0.54 -10.24 -14.99
N CYS A 57 -0.72 -9.85 -15.21
CA CYS A 57 -1.24 -9.43 -16.51
C CYS A 57 -1.12 -7.92 -16.73
N PHE A 58 -0.45 -7.19 -15.83
CA PHE A 58 -0.29 -5.75 -15.94
C PHE A 58 0.70 -5.39 -17.06
N GLU A 59 0.20 -4.72 -18.10
CA GLU A 59 1.00 -4.23 -19.22
C GLU A 59 1.38 -2.77 -18.96
N ALA A 60 2.64 -2.55 -18.55
CA ALA A 60 3.20 -1.21 -18.41
C ALA A 60 3.53 -0.62 -19.78
N ARG A 61 3.19 0.66 -19.99
CA ARG A 61 3.59 1.40 -21.19
C ARG A 61 5.04 1.87 -21.05
N GLU A 62 5.71 2.14 -22.18
CA GLU A 62 7.10 2.65 -22.16
C GLU A 62 7.26 3.96 -21.38
N ASP A 63 6.19 4.76 -21.28
CA ASP A 63 6.18 6.05 -20.59
C ASP A 63 5.79 5.96 -19.10
N ASP A 64 5.44 4.77 -18.58
CA ASP A 64 4.99 4.60 -17.20
C ASP A 64 6.17 4.57 -16.22
N LEU A 65 6.05 5.30 -15.10
CA LEU A 65 7.05 5.34 -14.03
C LEU A 65 6.62 4.51 -12.83
N LEU A 66 7.40 3.48 -12.49
CA LEU A 66 7.16 2.61 -11.34
C LEU A 66 8.03 3.01 -10.15
N VAL A 67 7.39 3.32 -9.02
CA VAL A 67 8.09 3.57 -7.75
C VAL A 67 8.01 2.32 -6.89
N VAL A 68 9.16 1.64 -6.72
CA VAL A 68 9.27 0.41 -5.93
C VAL A 68 10.05 0.71 -4.66
N THR A 69 9.46 0.44 -3.49
CA THR A 69 10.12 0.59 -2.20
C THR A 69 9.76 -0.57 -1.28
N TYR A 70 10.70 -0.95 -0.42
CA TYR A 70 10.39 -1.87 0.66
C TYR A 70 9.63 -1.12 1.77
N PRO A 71 8.60 -1.73 2.41
CA PRO A 71 7.88 -1.09 3.49
C PRO A 71 8.84 -0.53 4.55
N LYS A 72 8.61 0.72 4.98
CA LYS A 72 9.46 1.51 5.90
C LYS A 72 10.67 2.23 5.28
N CYS A 73 11.00 2.06 4.00
CA CYS A 73 12.11 2.79 3.37
C CYS A 73 11.82 4.26 3.02
N GLY A 74 10.62 4.79 3.33
CA GLY A 74 10.21 6.17 3.02
C GLY A 74 9.79 7.05 4.22
N LYS A 75 9.81 6.55 5.46
CA LYS A 75 9.53 7.33 6.69
C LYS A 75 10.87 7.45 7.46
N CYS A 76 11.52 8.60 7.69
CA CYS A 76 11.06 9.99 7.73
C CYS A 76 12.27 10.94 7.49
N VAL A 77 12.19 11.90 6.56
CA VAL A 77 12.82 13.21 6.80
C VAL A 77 11.78 13.97 7.62
N LYS A 78 11.92 13.98 8.94
CA LYS A 78 11.27 15.04 9.73
C LYS A 78 12.12 16.27 9.49
N GLY A 79 11.60 17.19 8.67
CA GLY A 79 12.14 18.55 8.59
C GLY A 79 12.16 19.12 10.00
N GLN A 80 13.35 19.45 10.47
CA GLN A 80 13.57 20.24 11.68
C GLN A 80 13.13 21.69 11.43
#